data_AF-A0A3B1JZD9-F1
#
_entry.id   AF-A0A3B1JZD9-F1
#
_cell.length_a   1.000
_cell.length_b   1.000
_cell.length_c   1.000
_cell.angle_alpha   90.00
_cell.angle_beta   90.00
_cell.angle_gamma   90.00
#
_symmetry.space_group_name_H-M   'P 1'
#
loop_
_entity.id
_entity.type
_entity.pdbx_description
1 polymer ?
#
loop_
_entity_poly.entity_id
_entity_poly.type
_entity_poly.pdbx_seq_one_letter_code
_entity_poly.pdbx_strand_id
1 'polypeptide(L)'
;QRPTTHAHSARDDDDINDVASMAGVNLNEESARILATNSELVGTQIRSCKDEAFLPTGLLHRRILETAKKYGVTEVPLEAVNFISHATQSRLRTVLEKVTSIAQHRMDSNKDEEWYEQSSDVRSQLKFFEQLERLEKQRKDEQEREILLKAAKSRSRQEDPEQARLKQKAKEMQQQELAQMRQRDANLTALAAIGPRKKRKVDSPGATTSEGCAGTEGTSAGSPASSSTVSTSSRQYPRQRITRVNLRDFIFYMEQERETNRSLLLYRALLK
;
A
#
# COMPACT_ATOMS: atom_id res chain seq x y z
N GLN A 1 62.55 -45.32 60.23
CA GLN A 1 61.55 -45.23 59.15
C GLN A 1 60.56 -44.13 59.49
N ARG A 2 60.34 -43.16 58.59
CA ARG A 2 59.18 -42.26 58.57
C ARG A 2 58.75 -42.17 57.10
N PRO A 3 57.49 -42.47 56.74
CA PRO A 3 56.98 -42.12 55.43
C PRO A 3 56.62 -40.63 55.37
N THR A 4 56.68 -40.10 54.15
CA THR A 4 56.46 -38.70 53.79
C THR A 4 54.97 -38.32 53.83
N THR A 5 54.64 -37.17 54.39
CA THR A 5 53.33 -36.52 54.15
C THR A 5 53.35 -35.91 52.75
N HIS A 6 52.47 -36.39 51.86
CA HIS A 6 52.25 -35.75 50.57
C HIS A 6 51.70 -34.33 50.78
N ALA A 7 52.40 -33.33 50.25
CA ALA A 7 51.81 -32.02 50.01
C ALA A 7 50.97 -32.12 48.73
N HIS A 8 49.66 -32.31 48.88
CA HIS A 8 48.73 -32.10 47.78
C HIS A 8 48.62 -30.61 47.49
N SER A 9 48.69 -30.25 46.22
CA SER A 9 48.54 -28.89 45.72
C SER A 9 47.13 -28.39 45.97
N ALA A 10 46.98 -27.38 46.84
CA ALA A 10 45.73 -26.62 47.03
C ALA A 10 45.46 -25.69 45.82
N ARG A 11 45.48 -26.27 44.61
CA ARG A 11 45.17 -25.64 43.32
C ARG A 11 44.24 -26.50 42.46
N ASP A 12 44.18 -27.81 42.72
CA ASP A 12 43.39 -28.74 41.91
C ASP A 12 41.92 -28.88 42.39
N ASP A 13 41.58 -28.36 43.58
CA ASP A 13 40.21 -28.40 44.14
C ASP A 13 39.33 -27.19 43.76
N ASP A 14 39.91 -26.05 43.34
CA ASP A 14 39.11 -24.87 42.93
C ASP A 14 38.45 -25.08 41.55
N ASP A 15 39.10 -25.83 40.65
CA ASP A 15 38.60 -26.12 39.30
C ASP A 15 37.41 -27.10 39.27
N ILE A 16 37.16 -27.86 40.35
CA ILE A 16 36.11 -28.89 40.38
C ILE A 16 34.71 -28.33 40.65
N ASN A 17 34.62 -27.11 41.19
CA ASN A 17 33.38 -26.37 41.43
C ASN A 17 33.16 -25.23 40.41
N ASP A 18 34.16 -24.87 39.61
CA ASP A 18 33.99 -23.89 38.54
C ASP A 18 33.47 -24.57 37.25
N VAL A 19 32.22 -24.26 36.91
CA VAL A 19 31.55 -24.78 35.71
C VAL A 19 32.24 -24.33 34.42
N ALA A 20 32.93 -23.18 34.42
CA ALA A 20 33.74 -22.73 33.28
C ALA A 20 35.00 -23.59 33.11
N SER A 21 35.74 -23.86 34.20
CA SER A 21 36.88 -24.79 34.19
C SER A 21 36.46 -26.20 33.76
N MET A 22 35.35 -26.73 34.30
CA MET A 22 34.79 -28.03 33.87
C MET A 22 34.42 -28.08 32.38
N ALA A 23 33.97 -26.97 31.80
CA ALA A 23 33.69 -26.85 30.37
C ALA A 23 34.94 -26.63 29.50
N GLY A 24 36.13 -26.53 30.10
CA GLY A 24 37.38 -26.22 29.40
C GLY A 24 37.49 -24.76 28.94
N VAL A 25 36.68 -23.85 29.52
CA VAL A 25 36.60 -22.43 29.13
C VAL A 25 37.52 -21.61 30.02
N ASN A 26 38.65 -21.19 29.48
CA ASN A 26 39.57 -20.29 30.18
C ASN A 26 39.07 -18.84 30.10
N LEU A 27 38.40 -18.38 31.16
CA LEU A 27 37.84 -17.02 31.26
C LEU A 27 38.88 -15.90 31.08
N ASN A 28 40.15 -16.13 31.45
CA ASN A 28 41.22 -15.15 31.25
C ASN A 28 41.65 -15.08 29.77
N GLU A 29 41.68 -16.21 29.08
CA GLU A 29 41.93 -16.24 27.64
C GLU A 29 40.73 -15.70 26.85
N GLU A 30 39.50 -16.04 27.24
CA GLU A 30 38.30 -15.56 26.57
C GLU A 30 38.09 -14.06 26.79
N SER A 31 38.30 -13.54 28.01
CA SER A 31 38.28 -12.09 28.25
C SER A 31 39.40 -11.35 27.50
N ALA A 32 40.61 -11.91 27.43
CA ALA A 32 41.69 -11.37 26.61
C ALA A 32 41.34 -11.39 25.11
N ARG A 33 40.70 -12.44 24.60
CA ARG A 33 40.21 -12.52 23.21
C ARG A 33 39.06 -11.54 22.96
N ILE A 34 38.11 -11.40 23.88
CA ILE A 34 37.02 -10.42 23.79
C ILE A 34 37.59 -9.01 23.72
N LEU A 35 38.53 -8.66 24.60
CA LEU A 35 39.21 -7.36 24.59
C LEU A 35 40.03 -7.18 23.31
N ALA A 36 40.92 -8.12 22.95
CA ALA A 36 41.78 -7.98 21.77
C ALA A 36 41.00 -7.90 20.44
N THR A 37 39.86 -8.61 20.33
CA THR A 37 39.08 -8.69 19.08
C THR A 37 37.93 -7.68 19.02
N ASN A 38 37.50 -7.10 20.16
CA ASN A 38 36.38 -6.15 20.22
C ASN A 38 36.69 -4.79 20.87
N SER A 39 37.91 -4.52 21.34
CA SER A 39 38.29 -3.25 22.01
C SER A 39 37.97 -1.99 21.17
N GLU A 40 37.99 -2.09 19.84
CA GLU A 40 37.68 -0.95 18.96
C GLU A 40 36.17 -0.70 18.78
N LEU A 41 35.31 -1.67 19.14
CA LEU A 41 33.85 -1.63 18.88
C LEU A 41 32.98 -1.71 20.13
N VAL A 42 33.43 -2.43 21.17
CA VAL A 42 32.71 -2.60 22.45
C VAL A 42 33.20 -1.56 23.45
N GLY A 43 32.52 -0.41 23.46
CA GLY A 43 32.77 0.71 24.35
C GLY A 43 32.83 2.07 23.63
N THR A 44 33.37 2.10 22.42
CA THR A 44 33.33 3.26 21.51
C THR A 44 31.91 3.54 20.99
N GLN A 45 31.13 2.48 20.78
CA GLN A 45 29.71 2.55 20.40
C GLN A 45 28.76 2.44 21.61
N ILE A 46 29.10 3.05 22.75
CA ILE A 46 28.01 3.60 23.58
C ILE A 46 27.31 4.62 22.68
N ARG A 47 26.07 4.34 22.26
CA ARG A 47 25.18 5.34 21.65
C ARG A 47 24.77 6.37 22.71
N SER A 48 25.76 7.12 23.20
CA SER A 48 25.55 8.46 23.70
C SER A 48 25.17 9.29 22.49
N CYS A 49 23.89 9.20 22.13
CA CYS A 49 23.29 10.05 21.12
C CYS A 49 23.57 11.47 21.57
N LYS A 50 24.41 12.21 20.83
CA LYS A 50 24.48 13.65 21.04
C LYS A 50 23.07 14.20 20.93
N ASP A 51 22.70 15.06 21.87
CA ASP A 51 21.39 15.68 21.92
C ASP A 51 21.31 16.78 20.85
N GLU A 52 21.27 16.33 19.60
CA GLU A 52 21.27 17.17 18.40
C GLU A 52 19.84 17.62 18.11
N ALA A 53 19.62 18.93 18.14
CA ALA A 53 18.32 19.51 17.85
C ALA A 53 17.87 19.17 16.42
N PHE A 54 16.71 18.51 16.30
CA PHE A 54 16.08 18.16 15.02
C PHE A 54 15.76 19.39 14.13
N LEU A 55 15.36 20.51 14.72
CA LEU A 55 15.10 21.78 14.03
C LEU A 55 16.30 22.73 14.13
N PRO A 56 16.53 23.61 13.13
CA PRO A 56 17.61 24.60 13.18
C PRO A 56 17.46 25.60 14.34
N THR A 57 18.17 25.36 15.45
CA THR A 57 18.01 26.08 16.73
C THR A 57 18.09 27.59 16.58
N GLY A 58 19.04 28.13 15.81
CA GLY A 58 19.21 29.58 15.64
C GLY A 58 18.03 30.28 14.95
N LEU A 59 17.42 29.66 13.93
CA LEU A 59 16.23 30.20 13.27
C LEU A 59 14.98 30.06 14.14
N LEU A 60 14.85 28.92 14.83
CA LEU A 60 13.75 28.65 15.73
C LEU A 60 13.77 29.59 16.93
N HIS A 61 14.92 29.77 17.58
CA HIS A 61 15.13 30.71 18.70
C HIS A 61 14.78 32.14 18.30
N ARG A 62 15.25 32.61 17.13
CA ARG A 62 14.90 33.95 16.63
C ARG A 62 13.40 34.13 16.44
N ARG A 63 12.70 33.14 15.89
CA ARG A 63 11.23 33.18 15.70
C ARG A 63 10.44 33.10 17.02
N ILE A 64 10.91 32.28 17.96
CA ILE A 64 10.32 32.20 19.30
C ILE A 64 10.50 33.55 20.01
N LEU A 65 11.71 34.13 20.04
CA LEU A 65 11.98 35.46 20.62
C LEU A 65 11.16 36.58 19.95
N GLU A 66 11.08 36.61 18.62
CA GLU A 66 10.27 37.58 17.86
C GLU A 66 8.78 37.51 18.25
N THR A 67 8.29 36.32 18.57
CA THR A 67 6.91 36.10 19.00
C THR A 67 6.74 36.44 20.49
N ALA A 68 7.65 35.96 21.34
CA ALA A 68 7.62 36.13 22.79
C ALA A 68 7.73 37.59 23.22
N LYS A 69 8.54 38.41 22.51
CA LYS A 69 8.64 39.86 22.74
C LYS A 69 7.32 40.60 22.58
N LYS A 70 6.40 40.12 21.73
CA LYS A 70 5.05 40.71 21.56
C LYS A 70 4.17 40.51 22.80
N TYR A 71 4.53 39.56 23.66
CA TYR A 71 3.89 39.25 24.94
C TYR A 71 4.73 39.69 26.14
N GLY A 72 5.73 40.56 25.94
CA GLY A 72 6.57 41.12 27.00
C GLY A 72 7.75 40.24 27.46
N VAL A 73 7.95 39.06 26.85
CA VAL A 73 9.07 38.17 27.20
C VAL A 73 10.32 38.58 26.43
N THR A 74 11.35 39.04 27.15
CA THR A 74 12.59 39.58 26.57
C THR A 74 13.59 38.50 26.15
N GLU A 75 13.67 37.41 26.92
CA GLU A 75 14.65 36.33 26.77
C GLU A 75 13.98 34.95 26.82
N VAL A 76 14.57 33.98 26.11
CA VAL A 76 14.12 32.59 26.04
C VAL A 76 15.36 31.70 26.10
N PRO A 77 15.47 30.75 27.05
CA PRO A 77 16.64 29.90 27.19
C PRO A 77 16.78 28.92 26.02
N LEU A 78 18.01 28.61 25.64
CA LEU A 78 18.31 27.73 24.51
C LEU A 78 17.80 26.30 24.74
N GLU A 79 17.80 25.84 25.98
CA GLU A 79 17.26 24.53 26.40
C GLU A 79 15.77 24.38 26.05
N ALA A 80 14.97 25.43 26.21
CA ALA A 80 13.55 25.39 25.82
C ALA A 80 13.38 25.27 24.29
N VAL A 81 14.29 25.88 23.51
CA VAL A 81 14.30 25.76 22.05
C VAL A 81 14.65 24.33 21.62
N ASN A 82 15.65 23.73 22.25
CA ASN A 82 16.01 22.34 22.03
C ASN A 82 14.85 21.41 22.43
N PHE A 83 14.24 21.62 23.60
CA PHE A 83 13.09 20.82 24.03
C PHE A 83 11.90 20.90 23.06
N ILE A 84 11.56 22.08 22.54
CA ILE A 84 10.54 22.25 21.49
C ILE A 84 10.93 21.50 20.20
N SER A 85 12.22 21.50 19.85
CA SER A 85 12.75 20.77 18.70
C SER A 85 12.59 19.25 18.86
N HIS A 86 12.94 18.68 20.01
CA HIS A 86 12.72 17.25 20.31
C HIS A 86 11.24 16.89 20.45
N ALA A 87 10.41 17.75 21.05
CA ALA A 87 8.97 17.56 21.11
C ALA A 87 8.34 17.54 19.70
N THR A 88 8.82 18.39 18.79
CA THR A 88 8.41 18.40 17.37
C THR A 88 8.84 17.12 16.67
N GLN A 89 10.09 16.66 16.86
CA GLN A 89 10.58 15.39 16.32
C GLN A 89 9.74 14.20 16.81
N SER A 90 9.43 14.17 18.11
CA SER A 90 8.60 13.13 18.74
C SER A 90 7.19 13.13 18.16
N ARG A 91 6.53 14.30 18.04
CA ARG A 91 5.21 14.41 17.41
C ARG A 91 5.22 13.95 15.95
N LEU A 92 6.23 14.35 15.16
CA LEU A 92 6.37 13.89 13.78
C LEU A 92 6.58 12.38 13.69
N ARG A 93 7.32 11.77 14.63
CA ARG A 93 7.47 10.31 14.71
C ARG A 93 6.12 9.63 14.98
N THR A 94 5.35 10.09 15.96
CA THR A 94 4.01 9.56 16.26
C THR A 94 3.03 9.70 15.08
N VAL A 95 3.08 10.82 14.34
CA VAL A 95 2.30 10.99 13.11
C VAL A 95 2.71 9.97 12.05
N LEU A 96 4.01 9.78 11.83
CA LEU A 96 4.53 8.81 10.84
C LEU A 96 4.19 7.36 11.24
N GLU A 97 4.29 6.99 12.50
CA GLU A 97 3.92 5.67 13.02
C GLU A 97 2.44 5.36 12.74
N LYS A 98 1.54 6.27 13.14
CA LYS A 98 0.10 6.10 12.96
C LYS A 98 -0.29 6.10 11.48
N VAL A 99 0.26 7.00 10.66
CA VAL A 99 0.01 7.03 9.21
C VAL A 99 0.59 5.79 8.51
N THR A 100 1.70 5.22 8.99
CA THR A 100 2.23 3.94 8.48
C THR A 100 1.29 2.79 8.80
N SER A 101 0.76 2.70 10.03
CA SER A 101 -0.27 1.71 10.40
C SER A 101 -1.54 1.84 9.54
N ILE A 102 -2.04 3.06 9.30
CA ILE A 102 -3.17 3.30 8.38
C ILE A 102 -2.85 2.81 6.96
N ALA A 103 -1.65 3.10 6.46
CA ALA A 103 -1.21 2.68 5.12
C ALA A 103 -1.02 1.16 5.01
N GLN A 104 -0.61 0.48 6.09
CA GLN A 104 -0.55 -0.98 6.21
C GLN A 104 -1.95 -1.59 6.18
N HIS A 105 -2.86 -1.19 7.08
CA HIS A 105 -4.24 -1.69 7.11
C HIS A 105 -5.01 -1.52 5.79
N ARG A 106 -4.67 -0.51 4.99
CA ARG A 106 -5.23 -0.29 3.64
C ARG A 106 -4.59 -1.18 2.56
N MET A 107 -3.38 -1.68 2.80
CA MET A 107 -2.65 -2.62 1.93
C MET A 107 -2.90 -4.09 2.30
N ASP A 108 -3.28 -4.37 3.55
CA ASP A 108 -3.59 -5.70 4.05
C ASP A 108 -4.85 -6.26 3.38
N SER A 109 -4.75 -7.49 2.86
CA SER A 109 -5.86 -8.11 2.11
C SER A 109 -6.94 -8.74 3.00
N ASN A 110 -6.65 -9.03 4.27
CA ASN A 110 -7.46 -9.74 5.28
C ASN A 110 -8.12 -11.08 4.83
N LYS A 111 -7.84 -11.54 3.61
CA LYS A 111 -8.44 -12.74 2.98
C LYS A 111 -7.67 -14.02 3.23
N ASP A 112 -6.48 -13.90 3.80
CA ASP A 112 -5.49 -14.96 3.92
C ASP A 112 -5.37 -15.47 5.38
N GLU A 113 -6.14 -14.90 6.31
CA GLU A 113 -6.15 -15.24 7.73
C GLU A 113 -7.37 -16.11 8.08
N GLU A 114 -7.12 -17.37 8.46
CA GLU A 114 -8.14 -18.42 8.69
C GLU A 114 -9.17 -18.09 9.79
N TRP A 115 -8.89 -17.08 10.62
CA TRP A 115 -9.69 -16.67 11.77
C TRP A 115 -10.63 -15.47 11.51
N TYR A 116 -10.61 -14.87 10.31
CA TYR A 116 -11.46 -13.71 9.99
C TYR A 116 -12.59 -14.07 9.02
N GLU A 117 -13.83 -14.02 9.51
CA GLU A 117 -15.03 -14.13 8.68
C GLU A 117 -15.53 -12.74 8.23
N GLN A 118 -15.95 -12.61 6.97
CA GLN A 118 -16.44 -11.34 6.43
C GLN A 118 -17.86 -11.03 6.95
N SER A 119 -17.96 -10.25 8.03
CA SER A 119 -19.25 -9.95 8.68
C SER A 119 -20.22 -9.11 7.81
N SER A 120 -19.72 -8.38 6.81
CA SER A 120 -20.56 -7.62 5.87
C SER A 120 -19.79 -7.27 4.58
N ASP A 121 -20.47 -7.34 3.43
CA ASP A 121 -19.98 -6.80 2.15
C ASP A 121 -20.91 -5.70 1.61
N VAL A 122 -20.94 -4.57 2.32
CA VAL A 122 -21.67 -3.36 1.89
C VAL A 122 -21.29 -2.93 0.47
N ARG A 123 -20.06 -3.18 0.03
CA ARG A 123 -19.60 -2.77 -1.31
C ARG A 123 -20.19 -3.63 -2.42
N SER A 124 -20.30 -4.94 -2.22
CA SER A 124 -20.99 -5.83 -3.15
C SER A 124 -22.50 -5.67 -3.09
N GLN A 125 -23.08 -5.42 -1.90
CA GLN A 125 -24.50 -5.04 -1.76
C GLN A 125 -24.82 -3.76 -2.55
N LEU A 126 -23.99 -2.71 -2.44
CA LEU A 126 -24.19 -1.46 -3.18
C LEU A 126 -24.10 -1.66 -4.70
N LYS A 127 -23.16 -2.50 -5.18
CA LYS A 127 -23.10 -2.91 -6.60
C LYS A 127 -24.33 -3.69 -7.05
N PHE A 128 -24.90 -4.53 -6.18
CA PHE A 128 -26.14 -5.25 -6.47
C PHE A 128 -27.31 -4.28 -6.64
N PHE A 129 -27.46 -3.29 -5.75
CA PHE A 129 -28.47 -2.23 -5.90
C PHE A 129 -28.27 -1.41 -7.17
N GLU A 130 -27.04 -1.01 -7.49
CA GLU A 130 -26.72 -0.30 -8.74
C GLU A 130 -27.08 -1.16 -9.98
N GLN A 131 -26.89 -2.48 -9.92
CA GLN A 131 -27.29 -3.39 -10.99
C GLN A 131 -28.82 -3.58 -11.07
N LEU A 132 -29.50 -3.59 -9.93
CA LEU A 132 -30.96 -3.66 -9.85
C LEU A 132 -31.60 -2.41 -10.47
N GLU A 133 -31.07 -1.23 -10.17
CA GLU A 133 -31.49 0.05 -10.74
C GLU A 133 -31.32 0.07 -12.27
N ARG A 134 -30.18 -0.42 -12.79
CA ARG A 134 -29.98 -0.59 -14.24
C ARG A 134 -31.03 -1.49 -14.89
N LEU A 135 -31.36 -2.61 -14.26
CA LEU A 135 -32.37 -3.55 -14.76
C LEU A 135 -33.79 -2.97 -14.69
N GLU A 136 -34.12 -2.23 -13.64
CA GLU A 136 -35.41 -1.55 -13.53
C GLU A 136 -35.55 -0.45 -14.58
N LYS A 137 -34.47 0.32 -14.83
CA LYS A 137 -34.43 1.29 -15.93
C LYS A 137 -34.62 0.62 -17.29
N GLN A 138 -33.88 -0.45 -17.58
CA GLN A 138 -34.04 -1.19 -18.84
C GLN A 138 -35.48 -1.68 -19.05
N ARG A 139 -36.13 -2.18 -18.01
CA ARG A 139 -37.55 -2.61 -18.08
C ARG A 139 -38.49 -1.44 -18.38
N LYS A 140 -38.26 -0.25 -17.81
CA LYS A 140 -39.05 0.96 -18.11
C LYS A 140 -38.82 1.45 -19.54
N ASP A 141 -37.56 1.55 -19.96
CA ASP A 141 -37.18 1.92 -21.33
C ASP A 141 -37.81 0.95 -22.37
N GLU A 142 -37.86 -0.36 -22.06
CA GLU A 142 -38.50 -1.38 -22.88
C GLU A 142 -40.04 -1.25 -22.91
N GLN A 143 -40.69 -0.98 -21.78
CA GLN A 143 -42.14 -0.73 -21.70
C GLN A 143 -42.55 0.53 -22.49
N GLU A 144 -41.82 1.63 -22.36
CA GLU A 144 -42.07 2.86 -23.14
C GLU A 144 -41.94 2.60 -24.65
N ARG A 145 -40.93 1.82 -25.04
CA ARG A 145 -40.71 1.38 -26.42
C ARG A 145 -41.83 0.47 -26.93
N GLU A 146 -42.29 -0.50 -26.14
CA GLU A 146 -43.43 -1.36 -26.51
C GLU A 146 -44.70 -0.54 -26.72
N ILE A 147 -44.99 0.43 -25.84
CA ILE A 147 -46.12 1.35 -25.98
C ILE A 147 -46.01 2.14 -27.29
N LEU A 148 -44.85 2.71 -27.59
CA LEU A 148 -44.62 3.47 -28.83
C LEU A 148 -44.82 2.59 -30.09
N LEU A 149 -44.29 1.36 -30.09
CA LEU A 149 -44.45 0.40 -31.18
C LEU A 149 -45.91 -0.09 -31.31
N LYS A 150 -46.62 -0.27 -30.19
CA LYS A 150 -48.04 -0.67 -30.17
C LYS A 150 -48.94 0.44 -30.71
N ALA A 151 -48.70 1.69 -30.33
CA ALA A 151 -49.39 2.86 -30.87
C ALA A 151 -49.16 3.00 -32.39
N ALA A 152 -47.91 2.88 -32.85
CA ALA A 152 -47.55 2.96 -34.27
C ALA A 152 -48.12 1.81 -35.14
N LYS A 153 -48.46 0.65 -34.53
CA LYS A 153 -49.13 -0.48 -35.19
C LYS A 153 -50.66 -0.37 -35.22
N SER A 154 -51.25 0.58 -34.51
CA SER A 154 -52.72 0.75 -34.49
C SER A 154 -53.24 1.14 -35.88
N ARG A 155 -54.36 0.53 -36.28
CA ARG A 155 -55.02 0.77 -37.58
C ARG A 155 -56.27 1.63 -37.38
N SER A 156 -56.12 2.81 -36.79
CA SER A 156 -57.17 3.83 -36.86
C SER A 156 -57.32 4.30 -38.31
N ARG A 157 -58.57 4.43 -38.78
CA ARG A 157 -58.87 4.82 -40.17
C ARG A 157 -59.08 6.33 -40.34
N GLN A 158 -59.02 7.09 -39.25
CA GLN A 158 -59.10 8.54 -39.25
C GLN A 158 -57.74 9.07 -38.76
N GLU A 159 -57.04 9.76 -39.65
CA GLU A 159 -55.61 10.05 -39.53
C GLU A 159 -55.38 11.32 -38.68
N ASP A 160 -55.34 11.12 -37.37
CA ASP A 160 -54.99 12.14 -36.38
C ASP A 160 -53.51 12.56 -36.56
N PRO A 161 -53.18 13.86 -36.68
CA PRO A 161 -51.80 14.33 -36.77
C PRO A 161 -50.89 13.87 -35.63
N GLU A 162 -51.43 13.56 -34.44
CA GLU A 162 -50.65 12.97 -33.34
C GLU A 162 -50.22 11.53 -33.64
N GLN A 163 -51.08 10.71 -34.26
CA GLN A 163 -50.74 9.33 -34.64
C GLN A 163 -49.66 9.29 -35.73
N ALA A 164 -49.69 10.23 -36.67
CA ALA A 164 -48.63 10.38 -37.67
C ALA A 164 -47.27 10.67 -37.01
N ARG A 165 -47.23 11.57 -36.02
CA ARG A 165 -46.02 11.88 -35.23
C ARG A 165 -45.52 10.67 -34.44
N LEU A 166 -46.39 9.91 -33.77
CA LEU A 166 -45.98 8.69 -33.05
C LEU A 166 -45.39 7.63 -33.99
N LYS A 167 -45.99 7.46 -35.17
CA LYS A 167 -45.50 6.52 -36.20
C LYS A 167 -44.14 6.95 -36.79
N GLN A 168 -43.91 8.26 -36.94
CA GLN A 168 -42.60 8.80 -37.32
C GLN A 168 -41.55 8.56 -36.22
N LYS A 169 -41.87 8.89 -34.96
CA LYS A 169 -40.99 8.68 -33.79
C LYS A 169 -40.61 7.20 -33.61
N ALA A 170 -41.55 6.27 -33.86
CA ALA A 170 -41.27 4.83 -33.83
C ALA A 170 -40.28 4.38 -34.93
N LYS A 171 -40.40 4.92 -36.16
CA LYS A 171 -39.44 4.64 -37.25
C LYS A 171 -38.05 5.20 -36.95
N GLU A 172 -37.98 6.42 -36.42
CA GLU A 172 -36.72 7.07 -36.05
C GLU A 172 -36.00 6.29 -34.94
N MET A 173 -36.72 5.87 -33.90
CA MET A 173 -36.19 5.00 -32.84
C MET A 173 -35.62 3.68 -33.40
N GLN A 174 -36.32 3.03 -34.32
CA GLN A 174 -35.87 1.78 -34.95
C GLN A 174 -34.61 2.00 -35.81
N GLN A 175 -34.53 3.13 -36.53
CA GLN A 175 -33.35 3.49 -37.31
C GLN A 175 -32.15 3.81 -36.42
N GLN A 176 -32.36 4.51 -35.30
CA GLN A 176 -31.33 4.85 -34.33
C GLN A 176 -30.77 3.58 -33.65
N GLU A 177 -31.61 2.61 -33.30
CA GLU A 177 -31.16 1.33 -32.76
C GLU A 177 -30.30 0.55 -33.76
N LEU A 178 -30.76 0.41 -35.01
CA LEU A 178 -29.99 -0.27 -36.06
C LEU A 178 -28.62 0.40 -36.29
N ALA A 179 -28.56 1.73 -36.21
CA ALA A 179 -27.30 2.47 -36.26
C ALA A 179 -26.40 2.18 -35.04
N GLN A 180 -26.96 2.14 -33.82
CA GLN A 180 -26.20 1.77 -32.62
C GLN A 180 -25.69 0.32 -32.65
N MET A 181 -26.51 -0.63 -33.11
CA MET A 181 -26.11 -2.03 -33.30
C MET A 181 -24.91 -2.11 -34.23
N ARG A 182 -25.02 -1.53 -35.43
CA ARG A 182 -23.92 -1.46 -36.41
C ARG A 182 -22.66 -0.79 -35.86
N GLN A 183 -22.80 0.21 -35.00
CA GLN A 183 -21.66 0.86 -34.33
C GLN A 183 -21.01 -0.05 -33.27
N ARG A 184 -21.80 -0.80 -32.48
CA ARG A 184 -21.27 -1.79 -31.53
C ARG A 184 -20.54 -2.91 -32.26
N ASP A 185 -21.09 -3.41 -33.35
CA ASP A 185 -20.47 -4.45 -34.19
C ASP A 185 -19.13 -3.95 -34.77
N ALA A 186 -19.10 -2.73 -35.34
CA ALA A 186 -17.88 -2.12 -35.83
C ALA A 186 -16.81 -1.95 -34.74
N ASN A 187 -17.20 -1.56 -33.52
CA ASN A 187 -16.28 -1.46 -32.38
C ASN A 187 -15.74 -2.85 -31.96
N LEU A 188 -16.58 -3.90 -31.98
CA LEU A 188 -16.17 -5.27 -31.72
C LEU A 188 -15.16 -5.77 -32.76
N THR A 189 -15.43 -5.54 -34.05
CA THR A 189 -14.52 -5.86 -35.15
C THR A 189 -13.19 -5.09 -35.02
N ALA A 190 -13.24 -3.80 -34.66
CA ALA A 190 -12.04 -3.01 -34.44
C ALA A 190 -11.19 -3.52 -33.25
N LEU A 191 -11.82 -3.90 -32.13
CA LEU A 191 -11.12 -4.50 -30.99
C LEU A 191 -10.47 -5.84 -31.35
N ALA A 192 -11.15 -6.69 -32.14
CA ALA A 192 -10.57 -7.93 -32.65
C ALA A 192 -9.38 -7.68 -33.59
N ALA A 193 -9.47 -6.67 -34.46
CA ALA A 193 -8.43 -6.32 -35.43
C ALA A 193 -7.17 -5.67 -34.81
N ILE A 194 -7.26 -5.07 -33.61
CA ILE A 194 -6.12 -4.45 -32.92
C ILE A 194 -5.07 -5.50 -32.47
N GLY A 195 -5.49 -6.75 -32.25
CA GLY A 195 -4.62 -7.89 -31.96
C GLY A 195 -3.86 -7.84 -30.62
N PRO A 196 -3.10 -8.91 -30.27
CA PRO A 196 -2.34 -8.98 -29.02
C PRO A 196 -1.15 -8.01 -29.00
N ARG A 197 -1.40 -6.76 -28.61
CA ARG A 197 -0.37 -5.70 -28.62
C ARG A 197 0.65 -5.94 -27.50
N LYS A 198 1.79 -6.56 -27.85
CA LYS A 198 2.98 -6.71 -27.01
C LYS A 198 3.36 -5.33 -26.45
N LYS A 199 3.08 -5.08 -25.16
CA LYS A 199 3.37 -3.77 -24.55
C LYS A 199 4.88 -3.55 -24.58
N ARG A 200 5.34 -2.61 -25.41
CA ARG A 200 6.68 -2.05 -25.25
C ARG A 200 6.73 -1.47 -23.84
N LYS A 201 7.66 -1.96 -23.02
CA LYS A 201 8.01 -1.31 -21.77
C LYS A 201 8.57 0.05 -22.17
N VAL A 202 7.85 1.13 -21.86
CA VAL A 202 8.44 2.45 -21.80
C VAL A 202 9.28 2.47 -20.53
N ASP A 203 10.58 2.32 -20.69
CA ASP A 203 11.56 2.73 -19.70
C ASP A 203 12.85 3.15 -20.40
N SER A 204 13.34 4.33 -19.99
CA SER A 204 14.64 4.98 -20.18
C SER A 204 15.31 5.10 -21.57
N PRO A 205 16.02 6.21 -21.83
CA PRO A 205 16.92 6.36 -22.98
C PRO A 205 18.34 5.85 -22.68
N GLY A 206 18.96 5.10 -23.60
CA GLY A 206 20.41 4.83 -23.56
C GLY A 206 20.87 3.54 -24.25
N ALA A 207 21.79 3.69 -25.22
CA ALA A 207 22.71 2.70 -25.78
C ALA A 207 22.16 1.48 -26.60
N THR A 208 22.42 1.57 -27.91
CA THR A 208 22.99 0.56 -28.84
C THR A 208 23.76 -0.61 -28.19
N THR A 209 23.87 -1.84 -28.73
CA THR A 209 23.72 -2.42 -30.10
C THR A 209 23.67 -3.97 -30.01
N SER A 210 23.12 -4.68 -31.02
CA SER A 210 23.35 -6.11 -31.43
C SER A 210 23.30 -7.23 -30.36
N GLU A 211 22.77 -8.46 -30.51
CA GLU A 211 21.99 -9.24 -31.50
C GLU A 211 21.51 -10.54 -30.77
N GLY A 212 20.75 -11.51 -31.29
CA GLY A 212 20.16 -11.78 -32.61
C GLY A 212 19.21 -13.00 -32.52
N CYS A 213 18.78 -13.58 -33.66
CA CYS A 213 18.00 -14.83 -33.87
C CYS A 213 16.81 -15.18 -32.92
N ALA A 214 15.55 -15.19 -33.37
CA ALA A 214 14.91 -16.02 -34.41
C ALA A 214 14.56 -17.47 -33.94
N GLY A 215 13.28 -17.82 -34.03
CA GLY A 215 12.72 -19.12 -33.62
C GLY A 215 11.27 -19.25 -34.09
N THR A 216 11.05 -20.16 -35.04
CA THR A 216 9.88 -20.28 -35.92
C THR A 216 8.68 -21.03 -35.30
N GLU A 217 7.52 -20.77 -35.91
CA GLU A 217 6.19 -21.42 -35.88
C GLU A 217 5.99 -22.80 -35.20
N GLY A 218 4.75 -23.02 -34.73
CA GLY A 218 4.24 -24.33 -34.32
C GLY A 218 2.71 -24.34 -34.15
N THR A 219 1.99 -24.85 -35.14
CA THR A 219 0.53 -25.05 -35.10
C THR A 219 0.21 -26.49 -34.74
N SER A 220 -0.62 -26.74 -33.73
CA SER A 220 -1.43 -27.97 -33.63
C SER A 220 -2.61 -27.82 -32.68
N ALA A 221 -3.70 -28.53 -32.98
CA ALA A 221 -4.91 -28.61 -32.16
C ALA A 221 -4.92 -29.94 -31.39
N GLY A 222 -5.54 -29.95 -30.21
CA GLY A 222 -5.76 -31.17 -29.43
C GLY A 222 -6.13 -30.90 -27.97
N SER A 223 -7.31 -31.36 -27.55
CA SER A 223 -7.73 -31.44 -26.15
C SER A 223 -7.80 -32.93 -25.73
N PRO A 224 -8.09 -33.27 -24.46
CA PRO A 224 -7.34 -32.89 -23.26
C PRO A 224 -6.95 -34.13 -22.44
N ALA A 225 -5.77 -34.16 -21.80
CA ALA A 225 -5.44 -35.22 -20.84
C ALA A 225 -4.46 -34.75 -19.74
N SER A 226 -4.87 -34.99 -18.48
CA SER A 226 -4.05 -35.21 -17.28
C SER A 226 -2.61 -34.65 -17.24
N SER A 227 -2.40 -33.55 -16.51
CA SER A 227 -1.07 -33.12 -16.05
C SER A 227 -1.01 -32.97 -14.52
N SER A 228 -0.67 -34.05 -13.82
CA SER A 228 -0.19 -33.99 -12.43
C SER A 228 1.32 -33.64 -12.42
N THR A 229 1.66 -32.44 -12.85
CA THR A 229 3.03 -31.91 -12.72
C THR A 229 3.15 -31.09 -11.44
N VAL A 230 3.99 -31.55 -10.52
CA VAL A 230 4.26 -30.85 -9.26
C VAL A 230 4.86 -29.48 -9.55
N SER A 231 4.07 -28.44 -9.36
CA SER A 231 4.53 -27.05 -9.43
C SER A 231 5.60 -26.83 -8.37
N THR A 232 6.86 -26.72 -8.78
CA THR A 232 7.94 -26.29 -7.90
C THR A 232 7.63 -24.86 -7.46
N SER A 233 7.16 -24.72 -6.23
CA SER A 233 6.88 -23.43 -5.61
C SER A 233 8.19 -22.67 -5.46
N SER A 234 8.50 -21.81 -6.44
CA SER A 234 9.58 -20.85 -6.30
C SER A 234 9.32 -20.06 -5.02
N ARG A 235 10.16 -20.23 -4.00
CA ARG A 235 10.13 -19.40 -2.80
C ARG A 235 10.38 -17.97 -3.23
N GLN A 236 9.31 -17.25 -3.53
CA GLN A 236 9.34 -15.80 -3.64
C GLN A 236 9.60 -15.31 -2.23
N TYR A 237 10.87 -15.08 -1.91
CA TYR A 237 11.26 -14.27 -0.77
C TYR A 237 10.36 -13.02 -0.78
N PRO A 238 9.63 -12.73 0.30
CA PRO A 238 8.72 -11.60 0.31
C PRO A 238 9.56 -10.33 0.13
N ARG A 239 9.61 -9.81 -1.10
CA ARG A 239 10.19 -8.51 -1.39
C ARG A 239 9.49 -7.54 -0.46
N GLN A 240 10.24 -6.90 0.44
CA GLN A 240 9.72 -5.89 1.36
C GLN A 240 8.92 -4.88 0.53
N ARG A 241 7.60 -4.96 0.61
CA ARG A 241 6.72 -4.04 -0.09
C ARG A 241 6.85 -2.71 0.63
N ILE A 242 7.48 -1.75 -0.03
CA ILE A 242 7.58 -0.38 0.48
C ILE A 242 6.16 0.11 0.76
N THR A 243 5.84 0.37 2.03
CA THR A 243 4.56 0.94 2.44
C THR A 243 4.42 2.33 1.83
N ARG A 244 3.55 2.47 0.84
CA ARG A 244 3.31 3.76 0.18
C ARG A 244 2.22 4.52 0.91
N VAL A 245 2.62 5.56 1.63
CA VAL A 245 1.70 6.53 2.23
C VAL A 245 1.15 7.46 1.14
N ASN A 246 -0.16 7.68 1.17
CA ASN A 246 -0.90 8.57 0.27
C ASN A 246 -1.54 9.73 1.06
N LEU A 247 -1.94 10.80 0.36
CA LEU A 247 -2.64 11.94 0.99
C LEU A 247 -3.91 11.53 1.76
N ARG A 248 -4.63 10.50 1.29
CA ARG A 248 -5.82 9.96 1.97
C ARG A 248 -5.52 9.42 3.37
N ASP A 249 -4.32 8.88 3.61
CA ASP A 249 -3.93 8.35 4.91
C ASP A 249 -3.70 9.49 5.90
N PHE A 250 -3.11 10.60 5.44
CA PHE A 250 -2.96 11.83 6.21
C PHE A 250 -4.29 12.54 6.48
N ILE A 251 -5.23 12.54 5.53
CA ILE A 251 -6.58 13.09 5.74
C ILE A 251 -7.30 12.29 6.84
N PHE A 252 -7.36 10.96 6.69
CA PHE A 252 -7.97 10.07 7.67
C PHE A 252 -7.33 10.19 9.07
N TYR A 253 -6.00 10.32 9.12
CA TYR A 253 -5.27 10.61 10.35
C TYR A 253 -5.74 11.93 10.99
N MET A 254 -5.76 13.01 10.21
CA MET A 254 -6.11 14.34 10.70
C MET A 254 -7.57 14.44 11.15
N GLU A 255 -8.49 13.70 10.53
CA GLU A 255 -9.91 13.63 10.91
C GLU A 255 -10.12 12.98 12.30
N GLN A 256 -9.32 11.97 12.65
CA GLN A 256 -9.40 11.31 13.96
C GLN A 256 -8.72 12.10 15.08
N GLU A 257 -7.61 12.80 14.80
CA GLU A 257 -6.84 13.50 15.82
C GLU A 257 -7.51 14.82 16.24
N ARG A 258 -7.88 14.92 17.53
CA ARG A 258 -8.60 16.06 18.14
C ARG A 258 -7.96 17.44 17.90
N GLU A 259 -6.65 17.48 17.69
CA GLU A 259 -5.90 18.73 17.48
C GLU A 259 -5.91 19.19 16.01
N THR A 260 -6.04 18.25 15.06
CA THR A 260 -5.95 18.53 13.62
C THR A 260 -7.29 18.45 12.88
N ASN A 261 -8.31 17.84 13.49
CA ASN A 261 -9.63 17.63 12.87
C ASN A 261 -10.43 18.91 12.56
N ARG A 262 -9.99 20.06 13.08
CA ARG A 262 -10.53 21.40 12.77
C ARG A 262 -9.46 22.34 12.21
N SER A 263 -8.30 21.80 11.81
CA SER A 263 -7.18 22.60 11.32
C SER A 263 -7.43 23.11 9.89
N LEU A 264 -6.92 24.32 9.60
CA LEU A 264 -6.86 24.85 8.23
C LEU A 264 -6.06 23.94 7.26
N LEU A 265 -5.17 23.09 7.79
CA LEU A 265 -4.43 22.12 7.00
C LEU A 265 -5.34 21.01 6.46
N LEU A 266 -6.22 20.45 7.31
CA LEU A 266 -7.21 19.45 6.89
C LEU A 266 -8.18 20.03 5.87
N TYR A 267 -8.75 21.22 6.12
CA TYR A 267 -9.65 21.87 5.15
C TYR A 267 -8.98 22.10 3.78
N ARG A 268 -7.70 22.48 3.75
CA ARG A 268 -6.93 22.61 2.49
C ARG A 268 -6.59 21.29 1.83
N ALA A 269 -6.48 20.20 2.60
CA ALA A 269 -6.22 18.86 2.07
C ALA A 269 -7.49 18.24 1.44
N LEU A 270 -8.67 18.55 1.98
CA LEU A 270 -9.98 18.10 1.45
C LEU A 270 -10.41 18.82 0.16
N LEU A 271 -9.80 19.97 -0.16
CA LEU A 271 -10.07 20.78 -1.35
C LEU A 271 -9.15 20.45 -2.55
N LYS A 272 -8.45 19.31 -2.51
CA LYS A 272 -7.52 18.82 -3.56
C LYS A 272 -7.93 17.46 -4.11
#